data_AF-A0A062BV21-F1
#
_entry.id   AF-A0A062BV21-F1
#
_cell.length_a   1.000
_cell.length_b   1.000
_cell.length_c   1.000
_cell.angle_alpha   90.00
_cell.angle_beta   90.00
_cell.angle_gamma   90.00
#
_symmetry.space_group_name_H-M   'P 1'
#
loop_
_entity.id
_entity.type
_entity.pdbx_description
1 polymer ?
#
loop_
_entity_poly.entity_id
_entity_poly.type
_entity_poly.pdbx_seq_one_letter_code
_entity_poly.pdbx_strand_id
1 'polypeptide(L)'
;MKILALFSSLILLTGCSFGSSAELKRAEKLFSQFECNNIESTQITHSDINTYHQQSLGATKAKVRSYIENYKDGEAELDMPLDEVVAQQYQLYKAACESLGGISPDE
;
A
#
# COMPACT_ATOMS: atom_id res chain seq x y z
N MET A 1 -14.37 -59.48 -0.33
CA MET A 1 -15.09 -58.25 -0.74
C MET A 1 -15.74 -57.69 0.53
N LYS A 2 -15.56 -56.47 1.02
CA LYS A 2 -15.05 -55.19 0.51
C LYS A 2 -14.48 -54.43 1.73
N ILE A 3 -13.23 -54.02 1.66
CA ILE A 3 -12.66 -53.00 2.55
C ILE A 3 -13.04 -51.68 1.91
N LEU A 4 -14.14 -51.07 2.35
CA LEU A 4 -14.49 -49.70 1.96
C LEU A 4 -13.86 -48.78 2.99
N ALA A 5 -12.60 -48.43 2.70
CA ALA A 5 -11.90 -47.34 3.33
C ALA A 5 -12.79 -46.09 3.28
N LEU A 6 -13.23 -45.64 4.45
CA LEU A 6 -13.69 -44.27 4.65
C LEU A 6 -12.47 -43.37 4.39
N PHE A 7 -12.28 -42.98 3.14
CA PHE A 7 -11.50 -41.80 2.80
C PHE A 7 -12.27 -40.61 3.36
N SER A 8 -11.94 -40.26 4.60
CA SER A 8 -12.25 -38.96 5.17
C SER A 8 -11.43 -37.95 4.37
N SER A 9 -12.01 -37.49 3.27
CA SER A 9 -11.49 -36.39 2.47
C SER A 9 -11.53 -35.14 3.35
N LEU A 10 -10.44 -34.90 4.08
CA LEU A 10 -10.15 -33.62 4.68
C LEU A 10 -9.86 -32.66 3.52
N ILE A 11 -10.91 -32.23 2.83
CA ILE A 11 -10.85 -31.09 1.92
C ILE A 11 -10.66 -29.91 2.86
N LEU A 12 -9.40 -29.60 3.16
CA LEU A 12 -9.01 -28.29 3.62
C LEU A 12 -9.48 -27.35 2.52
N LEU A 13 -10.67 -26.78 2.72
CA LEU A 13 -11.16 -25.63 2.01
C LEU A 13 -10.16 -24.51 2.28
N THR A 14 -9.07 -24.44 1.50
CA THR A 14 -8.32 -23.21 1.29
C THR A 14 -9.19 -22.31 0.42
N GLY A 15 -10.34 -21.93 0.98
CA GLY A 15 -11.17 -20.87 0.44
C GLY A 15 -10.48 -19.54 0.71
N CYS A 16 -10.41 -18.71 -0.32
CA CYS A 16 -9.99 -17.31 -0.30
C CYS A 16 -8.48 -17.01 -0.28
N SER A 17 -7.74 -17.32 -1.36
CA SER A 17 -6.44 -16.67 -1.60
C SER A 17 -6.17 -16.24 -3.04
N PHE A 18 -7.04 -16.57 -3.99
CA PHE A 18 -6.85 -16.13 -5.38
C PHE A 18 -7.11 -14.61 -5.56
N GLY A 19 -8.02 -14.00 -4.78
CA GLY A 19 -8.26 -12.56 -4.79
C GLY A 19 -7.16 -11.75 -4.10
N SER A 20 -6.72 -12.20 -2.91
CA SER A 20 -5.74 -11.48 -2.09
C SER A 20 -4.36 -11.36 -2.74
N SER A 21 -3.94 -12.35 -3.52
CA SER A 21 -2.63 -12.31 -4.19
C SER A 21 -2.55 -11.27 -5.32
N ALA A 22 -3.64 -11.07 -6.07
CA ALA A 22 -3.70 -10.08 -7.15
C ALA A 22 -3.86 -8.66 -6.60
N GLU A 23 -4.67 -8.52 -5.55
CA GLU A 23 -4.85 -7.28 -4.79
C GLU A 23 -3.53 -6.82 -4.17
N LEU A 24 -2.83 -7.70 -3.45
CA LEU A 24 -1.52 -7.43 -2.86
C LEU A 24 -0.50 -6.98 -3.91
N LYS A 25 -0.44 -7.64 -5.07
CA LYS A 25 0.48 -7.24 -6.16
C LYS A 25 0.17 -5.84 -6.71
N ARG A 26 -1.11 -5.47 -6.83
CA ARG A 26 -1.49 -4.11 -7.27
C ARG A 26 -1.10 -3.07 -6.23
N ALA A 27 -1.35 -3.35 -4.95
CA ALA A 27 -0.94 -2.49 -3.85
C ALA A 27 0.58 -2.29 -3.80
N GLU A 28 1.37 -3.36 -3.91
CA GLU A 28 2.84 -3.29 -3.95
C GLU A 28 3.36 -2.51 -5.16
N LYS A 29 2.77 -2.72 -6.34
CA LYS A 29 3.12 -1.99 -7.57
C LYS A 29 2.80 -0.49 -7.45
N LEU A 30 1.73 -0.12 -6.76
CA LEU A 30 1.44 1.29 -6.51
C LEU A 30 2.35 1.86 -5.43
N PHE A 31 2.65 1.08 -4.39
CA PHE A 31 3.57 1.48 -3.33
C PHE A 31 4.98 1.77 -3.85
N SER A 32 5.44 1.07 -4.89
CA SER A 32 6.73 1.38 -5.53
C SER A 32 6.78 2.76 -6.19
N GLN A 33 5.63 3.44 -6.35
CA GLN A 33 5.54 4.80 -6.89
C GLN A 33 5.54 5.87 -5.78
N PHE A 34 5.62 5.49 -4.49
CA PHE A 34 5.74 6.42 -3.36
C PHE A 34 7.15 6.99 -3.28
N GLU A 35 7.53 7.72 -4.32
CA GLU A 35 8.80 8.39 -4.47
C GLU A 35 8.53 9.82 -4.88
N CYS A 36 9.00 10.75 -4.05
CA CYS A 36 8.81 12.16 -4.26
C CYS A 36 10.09 12.73 -4.87
N ASN A 37 10.08 12.85 -6.20
CA ASN A 37 11.22 13.27 -7.02
C ASN A 37 11.13 14.77 -7.33
N ASN A 38 12.20 15.34 -7.87
CA ASN A 38 12.31 16.77 -8.22
C ASN A 38 12.21 17.73 -7.03
N ILE A 39 12.47 17.23 -5.82
CA ILE A 39 12.65 18.07 -4.64
C ILE A 39 14.14 18.31 -4.42
N GLU A 40 14.58 19.54 -4.62
CA GLU A 40 15.89 19.96 -4.14
C GLU A 40 15.75 20.34 -2.66
N SER A 41 16.08 19.41 -1.75
CA SER A 41 15.87 19.58 -0.31
C SER A 41 16.57 20.81 0.28
N THR A 42 17.66 21.24 -0.35
CA THR A 42 18.42 22.46 -0.02
C THR A 42 17.74 23.76 -0.48
N GLN A 43 16.74 23.67 -1.36
CA GLN A 43 15.96 24.81 -1.85
C GLN A 43 14.54 24.86 -1.27
N ILE A 44 14.12 23.84 -0.50
CA ILE A 44 12.87 23.94 0.28
C ILE A 44 13.05 25.08 1.28
N THR A 45 12.27 26.15 1.09
CA THR A 45 12.21 27.23 2.06
C THR A 45 11.77 26.66 3.40
N HIS A 46 12.57 26.84 4.46
CA HIS A 46 12.21 26.41 5.79
C HIS A 46 11.00 27.20 6.30
N SER A 47 9.82 26.60 6.14
CA SER A 47 8.53 27.08 6.65
C SER A 47 7.83 25.94 7.39
N ASP A 48 6.95 26.28 8.32
CA ASP A 48 6.13 25.28 9.04
C ASP A 48 5.27 24.47 8.08
N ILE A 49 4.81 25.10 6.99
CA ILE A 49 4.01 24.46 5.93
C ILE A 49 4.83 23.39 5.22
N ASN A 50 6.06 23.71 4.80
CA ASN A 50 6.91 22.73 4.13
C ASN A 50 7.34 21.61 5.08
N THR A 51 7.61 21.92 6.34
CA THR A 51 7.89 20.91 7.37
C THR A 51 6.71 19.94 7.53
N TYR A 52 5.48 20.46 7.56
CA TYR A 52 4.27 19.65 7.62
C TYR A 52 4.16 18.70 6.42
N HIS A 53 4.34 19.19 5.19
CA HIS A 53 4.27 18.35 4.00
C HIS A 53 5.38 17.28 3.96
N GLN A 54 6.60 17.59 4.41
CA GLN A 54 7.69 16.62 4.52
C GLN A 54 7.35 15.50 5.52
N GLN A 55 6.82 15.87 6.69
CA GLN A 55 6.35 14.91 7.68
C GLN A 55 5.21 14.04 7.13
N SER A 56 4.28 14.65 6.40
CA SER A 56 3.17 13.96 5.76
C SER A 56 3.66 12.90 4.76
N LEU A 57 4.67 13.20 3.93
CA LEU A 57 5.24 12.21 3.00
C LEU A 57 5.77 10.97 3.73
N GLY A 58 6.54 11.19 4.79
CA GLY A 58 7.10 10.11 5.60
C GLY A 58 6.03 9.29 6.30
N ALA A 59 5.07 9.98 6.94
CA ALA A 59 3.97 9.35 7.66
C ALA A 59 3.07 8.52 6.71
N THR A 60 2.69 9.08 5.56
CA THR A 60 1.86 8.38 4.59
C THR A 60 2.57 7.15 4.01
N LYS A 61 3.85 7.25 3.64
CA LYS A 61 4.63 6.11 3.13
C LYS A 61 4.80 5.01 4.20
N ALA A 62 5.03 5.39 5.47
CA ALA A 62 5.12 4.44 6.57
C ALA A 62 3.77 3.73 6.84
N LYS A 63 2.66 4.48 6.79
CA LYS A 63 1.31 3.93 6.97
C LYS A 63 0.98 2.88 5.91
N VAL A 64 1.26 3.18 4.65
CA VAL A 64 1.02 2.25 3.53
C VAL A 64 1.88 0.98 3.66
N ARG A 65 3.15 1.12 4.08
CA ARG A 65 4.00 -0.04 4.36
C ARG A 65 3.35 -0.95 5.40
N SER A 66 2.88 -0.38 6.52
CA SER A 66 2.21 -1.14 7.57
C SER A 66 0.93 -1.82 7.07
N TYR A 67 0.13 -1.17 6.21
CA TYR A 67 -1.04 -1.83 5.62
C TYR A 67 -0.67 -3.05 4.77
N ILE A 68 0.39 -2.95 3.96
CA ILE A 68 0.86 -4.07 3.13
C ILE A 68 1.40 -5.21 4.00
N GLU A 69 2.16 -4.89 5.05
CA GLU A 69 2.71 -5.88 5.99
C GLU A 69 1.60 -6.60 6.76
N ASN A 70 0.71 -5.85 7.41
CA ASN A 70 -0.42 -6.42 8.13
C ASN A 70 -1.31 -7.27 7.22
N TYR A 71 -1.49 -6.88 5.95
CA TYR A 71 -2.27 -7.66 4.99
C TYR A 71 -1.60 -8.97 4.62
N LYS A 72 -0.26 -8.99 4.49
CA LYS A 72 0.51 -10.23 4.28
C LYS A 72 0.41 -11.18 5.47
N ASP A 73 0.37 -10.62 6.67
CA ASP A 73 0.30 -11.37 7.92
C ASP A 73 -1.14 -11.81 8.27
N GLY A 74 -2.13 -11.34 7.50
CA GLY A 74 -3.55 -11.63 7.75
C GLY A 74 -4.15 -10.84 8.92
N GLU A 75 -3.46 -9.78 9.34
CA GLU A 75 -3.80 -8.88 10.46
C GLU A 75 -4.42 -7.54 9.97
N ALA A 76 -4.70 -7.43 8.68
CA ALA A 76 -5.28 -6.22 8.11
C ALA A 76 -6.78 -6.10 8.43
N GLU A 77 -7.12 -5.12 9.25
CA GLU A 77 -8.50 -4.64 9.45
C GLU A 77 -8.76 -3.47 8.50
N LEU A 78 -9.15 -3.78 7.26
CA LEU A 78 -9.50 -2.78 6.25
C LEU A 78 -10.99 -2.89 5.89
N ASP A 79 -11.69 -1.76 5.91
CA ASP A 79 -13.09 -1.66 5.47
C ASP A 79 -13.25 -1.70 3.94
N MET A 80 -12.13 -1.74 3.20
CA MET A 80 -12.07 -1.71 1.74
C MET A 80 -10.82 -2.46 1.23
N PRO A 81 -10.73 -2.80 -0.07
CA PRO A 81 -9.58 -3.51 -0.64
C PRO A 81 -8.25 -2.77 -0.41
N LEU A 82 -7.17 -3.52 -0.14
CA LEU A 82 -5.83 -2.99 0.13
C LEU A 82 -5.36 -2.05 -0.98
N ASP A 83 -5.54 -2.44 -2.25
CA ASP A 83 -5.11 -1.62 -3.38
C ASP A 83 -5.86 -0.28 -3.47
N GLU A 84 -7.13 -0.25 -3.09
CA GLU A 84 -7.90 0.99 -2.99
C GLU A 84 -7.44 1.87 -1.81
N VAL A 85 -7.13 1.28 -0.65
CA VAL A 85 -6.53 2.02 0.49
C VAL A 85 -5.20 2.65 0.07
N VAL A 86 -4.32 1.87 -0.57
CA VAL A 86 -3.03 2.35 -1.07
C VAL A 86 -3.23 3.46 -2.10
N ALA A 87 -4.23 3.35 -2.98
CA ALA A 87 -4.54 4.40 -3.95
C ALA A 87 -4.99 5.71 -3.31
N GLN A 88 -5.82 5.67 -2.27
CA GLN A 88 -6.20 6.88 -1.54
C GLN A 88 -4.99 7.53 -0.85
N GLN A 89 -4.16 6.72 -0.18
CA GLN A 89 -2.94 7.23 0.44
C GLN A 89 -1.96 7.80 -0.59
N TYR A 90 -1.93 7.23 -1.80
CA TYR A 90 -1.10 7.75 -2.88
C TYR A 90 -1.51 9.15 -3.32
N GLN A 91 -2.82 9.46 -3.37
CA GLN A 91 -3.29 10.81 -3.68
C GLN A 91 -2.82 11.84 -2.63
N LEU A 92 -2.89 11.47 -1.34
CA LEU A 92 -2.40 12.33 -0.25
C LEU A 92 -0.88 12.54 -0.33
N TYR A 93 -0.14 11.46 -0.63
CA TYR A 93 1.29 11.51 -0.85
C TYR A 93 1.64 12.45 -2.02
N LYS A 94 0.92 12.31 -3.15
CA LYS A 94 1.10 13.13 -4.35
C LYS A 94 0.87 14.61 -4.07
N ALA A 95 -0.22 14.95 -3.40
CA ALA A 95 -0.56 16.34 -3.07
C ALA A 95 0.49 16.98 -2.14
N ALA A 96 0.99 16.24 -1.14
CA ALA A 96 2.05 16.72 -0.27
C ALA A 96 3.37 16.92 -1.04
N CYS A 97 3.66 16.01 -1.97
CA CYS A 97 4.84 16.04 -2.82
C CYS A 97 4.83 17.24 -3.79
N GLU A 98 3.69 17.47 -4.46
CA GLU A 98 3.44 18.65 -5.31
C GLU A 98 3.56 19.97 -4.51
N SER A 99 3.04 20.00 -3.28
CA SER A 99 3.13 21.18 -2.40
C SER A 99 4.57 21.54 -2.02
N LEU A 100 5.47 20.57 -2.01
CA LEU A 100 6.90 20.75 -1.76
C LEU A 100 7.70 21.11 -3.01
N GLY A 101 7.04 21.21 -4.16
CA GLY A 101 7.66 21.60 -5.41
C GLY A 101 8.19 20.44 -6.26
N GLY A 102 7.72 19.20 -6.08
CA GLY A 102 8.11 18.14 -6.99
C GLY A 102 7.07 17.06 -7.22
N ILE A 103 6.53 16.95 -8.45
CA ILE A 103 6.43 15.75 -9.33
C ILE A 103 6.22 16.25 -10.79
N SER A 104 7.04 15.80 -11.76
CA SER A 104 6.69 15.56 -13.21
C SER A 104 7.87 14.89 -13.96
N PRO A 105 7.66 13.87 -14.84
CA PRO A 105 6.89 13.96 -16.11
C PRO A 105 5.84 12.84 -16.30
N ASP A 106 4.69 12.98 -16.96
CA ASP A 106 4.04 14.03 -17.77
C ASP A 106 2.54 14.10 -17.40
N GLU A 107 1.83 15.07 -18.00
CA GLU A 107 0.39 14.99 -18.30
C GLU A 107 -0.03 13.66 -18.93
#